data_AF-A0A353F936-F1
#
_entry.id   AF-A0A353F936-F1
#
_cell.length_a   1.000
_cell.length_b   1.000
_cell.length_c   1.000
_cell.angle_alpha   90.00
_cell.angle_beta   90.00
_cell.angle_gamma   90.00
#
_symmetry.space_group_name_H-M   'P 1'
#
loop_
_entity.id
_entity.type
_entity.pdbx_description
1 polymer ?
#
loop_
_entity_poly.entity_id
_entity_poly.type
_entity_poly.pdbx_seq_one_letter_code
_entity_poly.pdbx_strand_id
1 'polypeptide(L)'
;TTMLDESIPLTTGEYDEWGNPNDEEYYHYIKSYSPYDNVKAQDYPALLVTTGLHDSQVQYWEPAKWVARLRETKTDRNPLYLFTNMETGHGGAAGRFEAYRETAMEYAFLLDLEGITE
;
A
#
# COMPACT_ATOMS: atom_id res chain seq x y z
N THR A 1 -4.06 -12.28 -7.93
CA THR A 1 -3.54 -10.91 -7.72
C THR A 1 -2.02 -10.98 -7.75
N THR A 2 -1.28 -9.87 -7.92
CA THR A 2 0.18 -9.75 -8.20
C THR A 2 1.03 -11.03 -8.20
N MET A 3 1.05 -11.77 -7.10
CA MET A 3 1.67 -13.10 -6.96
C MET A 3 1.26 -14.18 -8.00
N LEU A 4 0.24 -13.97 -8.85
CA LEU A 4 -0.08 -14.85 -9.98
C LEU A 4 0.74 -14.54 -11.24
N ASP A 5 1.40 -13.39 -11.31
CA ASP A 5 2.10 -12.89 -12.48
C ASP A 5 3.63 -13.00 -12.27
N GLU A 6 4.20 -14.05 -12.83
CA GLU A 6 5.65 -14.34 -12.76
C GLU A 6 6.53 -13.31 -13.49
N SER A 7 5.95 -12.41 -14.31
CA SER A 7 6.70 -11.35 -14.99
C SER A 7 7.03 -10.16 -14.09
N ILE A 8 6.36 -10.05 -12.94
CA ILE A 8 6.59 -8.97 -11.97
C ILE A 8 7.86 -9.28 -11.16
N PRO A 9 8.79 -8.31 -10.98
CA PRO A 9 9.98 -8.49 -10.15
C PRO A 9 9.64 -9.08 -8.77
N LEU A 10 10.55 -9.91 -8.24
CA LEU A 10 10.45 -10.60 -6.94
C LEU A 10 9.41 -11.72 -6.84
N THR A 11 8.34 -11.71 -7.64
CA THR A 11 7.21 -12.66 -7.50
C THR A 11 7.63 -14.13 -7.41
N THR A 12 8.49 -14.59 -8.31
CA THR A 12 8.96 -15.99 -8.32
C THR A 12 9.87 -16.32 -7.14
N GLY A 13 10.66 -15.36 -6.66
CA GLY A 13 11.48 -15.52 -5.44
C GLY A 13 10.64 -15.52 -4.16
N GLU A 14 9.53 -14.80 -4.18
CA GLU A 14 8.60 -14.70 -3.05
C GLU A 14 7.66 -15.91 -2.92
N TYR A 15 7.62 -16.82 -3.89
CA TYR A 15 6.88 -18.08 -3.76
C TYR A 15 7.39 -18.95 -2.61
N ASP A 16 8.70 -18.90 -2.30
CA ASP A 16 9.28 -19.63 -1.17
C ASP A 16 8.88 -19.02 0.19
N GLU A 17 8.42 -17.76 0.21
CA GLU A 17 7.97 -17.06 1.41
C GLU A 17 6.46 -17.23 1.63
N TRP A 18 5.64 -16.97 0.60
CA TRP A 18 4.19 -16.91 0.72
C TRP A 18 3.46 -18.16 0.19
N GLY A 19 4.13 -18.95 -0.65
CA GLY A 19 3.53 -19.97 -1.50
C GLY A 19 3.24 -19.46 -2.92
N ASN A 20 3.13 -20.38 -3.87
CA ASN A 20 2.82 -20.08 -5.27
C ASN A 20 1.30 -20.16 -5.51
N PRO A 21 0.57 -19.04 -5.69
CA PRO A 21 -0.88 -19.07 -5.89
C PRO A 21 -1.31 -19.63 -7.24
N ASN A 22 -0.39 -20.09 -8.10
CA ASN A 22 -0.76 -20.93 -9.25
C ASN A 22 -1.18 -22.34 -8.81
N ASP A 23 -0.81 -22.76 -7.60
CA ASP A 23 -1.35 -23.96 -6.95
C ASP A 23 -2.62 -23.60 -6.16
N GLU A 24 -3.67 -24.40 -6.30
CA GLU A 24 -5.01 -24.12 -5.75
C GLU A 24 -5.02 -23.94 -4.22
N GLU A 25 -4.21 -24.74 -3.51
CA GLU A 25 -4.05 -24.66 -2.05
C GLU A 25 -3.57 -23.27 -1.62
N TYR A 26 -2.47 -22.79 -2.22
CA TYR A 26 -1.90 -21.48 -1.92
C TYR A 26 -2.79 -20.35 -2.45
N TYR A 27 -3.46 -20.53 -3.60
CA TYR A 27 -4.41 -19.54 -4.12
C TYR A 27 -5.47 -19.20 -3.07
N HIS A 28 -6.14 -20.21 -2.52
CA HIS A 28 -7.20 -20.00 -1.53
C HIS A 28 -6.66 -19.45 -0.22
N TYR A 29 -5.48 -19.92 0.21
CA TYR A 29 -4.85 -19.44 1.42
C TYR A 29 -4.45 -17.96 1.32
N ILE A 30 -3.72 -17.57 0.27
CA ILE A 30 -3.30 -16.18 0.01
C ILE A 30 -4.51 -15.27 -0.15
N LYS A 31 -5.54 -15.72 -0.88
CA LYS A 31 -6.77 -14.95 -1.06
C LYS A 31 -7.51 -14.70 0.26
N SER A 32 -7.39 -15.58 1.25
CA SER A 32 -8.07 -15.41 2.54
C SER A 32 -7.57 -14.20 3.34
N TYR A 33 -6.34 -13.73 3.09
CA TYR A 33 -5.74 -12.61 3.81
C TYR A 33 -5.26 -11.45 2.93
N SER A 34 -5.20 -11.62 1.61
CA SER A 34 -4.80 -10.56 0.66
C SER A 34 -5.56 -9.25 0.94
N PRO A 35 -4.87 -8.13 1.26
CA PRO A 35 -5.53 -6.88 1.63
C PRO A 35 -6.47 -6.33 0.56
N TYR A 36 -6.14 -6.50 -0.71
CA TYR A 36 -6.96 -6.04 -1.83
C TYR A 36 -8.22 -6.90 -2.01
N ASP A 37 -8.07 -8.22 -1.93
CA ASP A 37 -9.17 -9.15 -2.16
C ASP A 37 -10.19 -9.17 -1.01
N ASN A 38 -9.79 -8.68 0.17
CA ASN A 38 -10.62 -8.66 1.39
C ASN A 38 -11.16 -7.27 1.76
N VAL A 39 -11.07 -6.28 0.86
CA VAL A 39 -11.80 -5.01 1.07
C VAL A 39 -13.31 -5.26 1.02
N LYS A 40 -14.02 -4.83 2.06
CA LYS A 40 -15.46 -5.06 2.26
C LYS A 40 -16.14 -3.82 2.84
N ALA A 41 -17.47 -3.75 2.76
CA ALA A 41 -18.22 -2.63 3.30
C ALA A 41 -18.14 -2.64 4.84
N GLN A 42 -17.34 -1.74 5.38
CA GLN A 42 -17.14 -1.53 6.81
C GLN A 42 -16.46 -0.17 7.03
N ASP A 43 -16.38 0.24 8.28
CA ASP A 43 -15.59 1.40 8.69
C ASP A 43 -14.10 1.02 8.70
N TYR A 44 -13.27 1.86 8.10
CA TYR A 44 -11.82 1.77 8.11
C TYR A 44 -11.22 2.92 8.91
N PRO A 45 -10.03 2.76 9.52
CA PRO A 45 -9.36 3.88 10.20
C PRO A 45 -8.95 4.97 9.19
N ALA A 46 -8.54 6.12 9.72
CA ALA A 46 -7.86 7.11 8.89
C ALA A 46 -6.55 6.51 8.35
N LEU A 47 -6.26 6.71 7.06
CA LEU A 47 -5.10 6.13 6.38
C LEU A 47 -4.38 7.17 5.52
N LEU A 48 -3.06 7.22 5.67
CA LEU A 48 -2.12 7.82 4.73
C LEU A 48 -1.32 6.68 4.10
N VAL A 49 -1.56 6.43 2.80
CA VAL A 49 -0.85 5.39 2.04
C VAL A 49 0.23 6.07 1.21
N THR A 50 1.47 5.63 1.34
CA THR A 50 2.63 6.18 0.61
C THR A 50 3.17 5.16 -0.40
N THR A 51 3.72 5.63 -1.51
CA THR A 51 4.38 4.79 -2.53
C THR A 51 5.30 5.63 -3.41
N GLY A 52 6.32 5.02 -4.01
CA GLY A 52 7.12 5.62 -5.08
C GLY A 52 6.63 5.17 -6.47
N LEU A 53 6.66 6.05 -7.47
CA LEU A 53 6.31 5.70 -8.86
C LEU A 53 7.28 4.69 -9.47
N HIS A 54 8.57 4.78 -9.11
CA HIS A 54 9.64 3.96 -9.62
C HIS A 54 10.03 2.83 -8.65
N ASP A 55 9.12 2.43 -7.77
CA ASP A 55 9.36 1.35 -6.82
C ASP A 55 9.50 0.02 -7.56
N SER A 56 10.70 -0.56 -7.48
CA SER A 56 11.06 -1.81 -8.14
C SER A 56 10.74 -3.06 -7.32
N GLN A 57 10.34 -2.90 -6.05
CA GLN A 57 10.00 -4.00 -5.14
C GLN A 57 8.49 -4.14 -5.00
N VAL A 58 7.78 -3.03 -4.77
CA VAL A 58 6.32 -3.00 -4.69
C VAL A 58 5.78 -2.03 -5.73
N GLN A 59 5.03 -2.55 -6.69
CA GLN A 59 4.61 -1.73 -7.82
C GLN A 59 3.58 -0.67 -7.40
N TYR A 60 3.76 0.59 -7.83
CA TYR A 60 2.94 1.72 -7.37
C TYR A 60 1.43 1.53 -7.56
N TRP A 61 1.02 0.72 -8.54
CA TRP A 61 -0.39 0.46 -8.80
C TRP A 61 -1.03 -0.41 -7.72
N GLU A 62 -0.26 -1.11 -6.89
CA GLU A 62 -0.77 -1.91 -5.78
C GLU A 62 -1.41 -1.07 -4.67
N PRO A 63 -0.73 -0.08 -4.07
CA PRO A 63 -1.38 0.86 -3.17
C PRO A 63 -2.44 1.70 -3.89
N ALA A 64 -2.23 2.08 -5.17
CA ALA A 64 -3.20 2.87 -5.91
C ALA A 64 -4.55 2.15 -6.12
N LYS A 65 -4.53 0.88 -6.57
CA LYS A 65 -5.74 0.06 -6.73
C LYS A 65 -6.41 -0.19 -5.38
N TRP A 66 -5.62 -0.43 -4.32
CA TRP A 66 -6.15 -0.68 -2.98
C TRP A 66 -6.86 0.54 -2.39
N VAL A 67 -6.26 1.73 -2.49
CA VAL A 67 -6.90 2.98 -2.06
C VAL A 67 -8.16 3.26 -2.87
N ALA A 68 -8.15 3.04 -4.19
CA ALA A 68 -9.34 3.20 -5.03
C ALA A 68 -10.48 2.27 -4.57
N ARG A 69 -10.18 1.00 -4.32
CA ARG A 69 -11.14 0.01 -3.82
C ARG A 69 -11.68 0.36 -2.43
N LEU A 70 -10.81 0.82 -1.53
CA LEU A 70 -11.21 1.29 -0.20
C LEU A 70 -12.18 2.47 -0.31
N ARG A 71 -11.88 3.49 -1.14
CA ARG A 71 -12.75 4.65 -1.35
C ARG A 71 -14.14 4.28 -1.89
N GLU A 72 -14.20 3.28 -2.77
CA GLU A 72 -15.47 2.76 -3.31
C GLU A 72 -16.30 2.03 -2.25
N THR A 73 -15.63 1.32 -1.33
CA THR A 73 -16.29 0.29 -0.50
C THR A 73 -16.53 0.71 0.95
N LYS A 74 -15.68 1.56 1.52
CA LYS A 74 -15.74 1.97 2.93
C LYS A 74 -17.04 2.69 3.28
N THR A 75 -17.53 2.52 4.50
CA THR A 75 -18.80 3.13 4.98
C THR A 75 -18.60 4.36 5.85
N ASP A 76 -17.40 4.57 6.39
CA ASP A 76 -17.06 5.70 7.23
C ASP A 76 -16.68 6.96 6.41
N ARG A 77 -16.32 8.05 7.11
CA ARG A 77 -15.85 9.31 6.50
C ARG A 77 -14.43 9.69 6.93
N ASN A 78 -13.66 8.76 7.49
CA ASN A 78 -12.30 9.00 7.94
C ASN A 78 -11.39 9.37 6.75
N PRO A 79 -10.35 10.19 7.00
CA PRO A 79 -9.37 10.56 5.97
C PRO A 79 -8.74 9.33 5.30
N LEU A 80 -8.64 9.36 3.97
CA LEU A 80 -8.00 8.30 3.18
C LEU A 80 -7.20 8.93 2.04
N TYR A 81 -5.90 9.09 2.27
CA TYR A 81 -4.96 9.73 1.37
C TYR A 81 -4.05 8.72 0.69
N LEU A 82 -3.68 9.04 -0.55
CA LEU A 82 -2.61 8.36 -1.29
C LEU A 82 -1.58 9.43 -1.65
N PHE A 83 -0.37 9.28 -1.16
CA PHE A 83 0.78 10.06 -1.57
C PHE A 83 1.68 9.19 -2.45
N THR A 84 1.73 9.51 -3.74
CA THR A 84 2.66 8.89 -4.67
C THR A 84 3.80 9.86 -4.93
N ASN A 85 4.99 9.53 -4.44
CA ASN A 85 6.18 10.27 -4.83
C ASN A 85 6.56 9.89 -6.26
N MET A 86 6.45 10.87 -7.16
CA MET A 86 6.61 10.67 -8.59
C MET A 86 8.08 10.50 -9.02
N GLU A 87 9.05 10.71 -8.12
CA GLU A 87 10.48 10.73 -8.42
C GLU A 87 11.26 9.60 -7.75
N THR A 88 10.64 8.85 -6.82
CA THR A 88 11.36 7.88 -5.97
C THR A 88 10.96 6.43 -6.26
N GLY A 89 11.85 5.51 -5.84
CA GLY A 89 11.61 4.07 -5.79
C GLY A 89 11.35 3.57 -4.38
N HIS A 90 11.69 2.30 -4.11
CA HIS A 90 11.34 1.64 -2.84
C HIS A 90 11.92 2.30 -1.59
N GLY A 91 13.16 2.79 -1.68
CA GLY A 91 13.83 3.43 -0.55
C GLY A 91 13.33 4.83 -0.19
N GLY A 92 12.26 5.31 -0.85
CA GLY A 92 11.75 6.67 -0.68
C GLY A 92 12.74 7.72 -1.21
N ALA A 93 12.63 8.93 -0.67
CA ALA A 93 13.45 10.03 -1.13
C ALA A 93 14.93 9.91 -0.73
N ALA A 94 15.83 9.88 -1.72
CA ALA A 94 17.27 9.75 -1.50
C ALA A 94 17.94 11.04 -0.94
N GLY A 95 17.29 12.20 -1.09
CA GLY A 95 17.80 13.47 -0.60
C GLY A 95 17.53 13.65 0.90
N ARG A 96 18.55 14.03 1.69
CA ARG A 96 18.44 14.23 3.15
C ARG A 96 17.21 15.05 3.56
N PHE A 97 16.96 16.18 2.89
CA PHE A 97 15.84 17.05 3.22
C PHE A 97 14.49 16.49 2.76
N GLU A 98 14.48 15.72 1.68
CA GLU A 98 13.24 15.16 1.15
C GLU A 98 12.74 14.02 2.03
N ALA A 99 13.65 13.18 2.54
CA ALA A 99 13.30 12.21 3.57
C ALA A 99 12.65 12.89 4.81
N TYR A 100 13.19 14.03 5.27
CA TYR A 100 12.58 14.77 6.37
C TYR A 100 11.22 15.37 6.02
N ARG A 101 10.96 15.72 4.76
CA ARG A 101 9.64 16.20 4.32
C ARG A 101 8.59 15.09 4.35
N GLU A 102 8.94 13.90 3.85
CA GLU A 102 8.07 12.73 3.91
C GLU A 102 7.77 12.34 5.36
N THR A 103 8.80 12.30 6.22
CA THR A 103 8.61 12.09 7.67
C THR A 103 7.70 13.17 8.27
N ALA A 104 7.94 14.46 7.99
CA ALA A 104 7.12 15.53 8.52
C ALA A 104 5.65 15.43 8.08
N MET A 105 5.38 14.99 6.85
CA MET A 105 4.03 14.72 6.34
C MET A 105 3.33 13.61 7.12
N GLU A 106 4.03 12.50 7.40
CA GLU A 106 3.49 11.38 8.20
C GLU A 106 3.15 11.83 9.63
N TYR A 107 4.05 12.57 10.29
CA TYR A 107 3.78 13.11 11.63
C TYR A 107 2.65 14.13 11.61
N ALA A 108 2.60 15.02 10.60
CA ALA A 108 1.51 15.99 10.47
C ALA A 108 0.15 15.29 10.33
N PHE A 109 0.07 14.21 9.54
CA PHE A 109 -1.15 13.40 9.45
C PHE A 109 -1.56 12.82 10.80
N LEU A 110 -0.62 12.23 11.55
CA LEU A 110 -0.94 11.66 12.87
C LEU A 110 -1.34 12.71 13.90
N LEU A 111 -0.64 13.85 13.95
CA LEU A 111 -0.93 14.94 14.89
C LEU A 111 -2.25 15.64 14.57
N ASP A 112 -2.58 15.81 13.29
CA ASP A 112 -3.87 16.37 12.85
C ASP A 112 -5.05 15.49 13.28
N LEU A 113 -4.89 14.16 13.22
CA LEU A 113 -5.90 13.22 13.72
C LEU A 113 -6.17 13.34 15.23
N GLU A 114 -5.15 13.70 16.00
CA GLU A 114 -5.26 13.95 17.44
C GLU A 114 -5.63 15.41 17.77
N GLY A 115 -5.82 16.27 16.76
CA GLY A 115 -6.15 17.68 16.92
C GLY A 115 -5.00 18.53 17.50
N ILE A 116 -3.75 18.09 17.35
CA ILE A 116 -2.56 18.79 17.83
C ILE A 116 -2.03 19.68 16.70
N THR A 117 -2.17 21.00 16.85
CA THR A 117 -1.84 21.97 15.79
C THR A 117 -0.67 22.91 16.10
N GLU A 118 -0.14 22.93 17.33
CA GLU A 118 0.94 23.84 17.77
C GLU A 118 1.86 23.22 18.84
#